data_AF-A0A5C1DGC5-F1
#
_entry.id   AF-A0A5C1DGC5-F1
#
_cell.length_a   1.000
_cell.length_b   1.000
_cell.length_c   1.000
_cell.angle_alpha   90.00
_cell.angle_beta   90.00
_cell.angle_gamma   90.00
#
_symmetry.space_group_name_H-M   'P 1'
#
loop_
_entity.id
_entity.type
_entity.pdbx_description
1 polymer ?
#
loop_
_entity_poly.entity_id
_entity_poly.type
_entity_poly.pdbx_seq_one_letter_code
_entity_poly.pdbx_strand_id
1 'polypeptide(L)'
;MSLSAAPLARHAGFSMLEVLIALIVISLGLLGIAGMQAAAINNTGIARSRSLGAIAADSMAAAMHANVAYWSNLSAANNNTWTVNASGVTSVNNSPSLTQTTDCSTANCTTAAMAAYDTTQWGTGMLATLPGGSGQIACTAATSNSPASCTITVSWLEKLSKVNSTNMAASATATAQYQMAVVP
;
A
#
# COMPACT_ATOMS: atom_id res chain seq x y z
N MET A 1 57.96 -15.59 60.10
CA MET A 1 57.17 -15.21 58.91
C MET A 1 56.29 -16.40 58.54
N SER A 2 55.01 -16.34 58.87
CA SER A 2 54.04 -17.42 58.63
C SER A 2 53.46 -17.29 57.21
N LEU A 3 53.69 -18.29 56.36
CA LEU A 3 53.07 -18.38 55.04
C LEU A 3 51.66 -18.94 55.21
N SER A 4 50.65 -18.12 54.92
CA SER A 4 49.24 -18.52 54.86
C SER A 4 48.97 -19.17 53.49
N ALA A 5 48.68 -20.47 53.47
CA ALA A 5 48.27 -21.17 52.25
C ALA A 5 46.81 -20.83 51.93
N ALA A 6 46.56 -20.21 50.77
CA ALA A 6 45.21 -19.98 50.27
C ALA A 6 44.59 -21.31 49.78
N PRO A 7 43.32 -21.60 50.10
CA PRO A 7 42.67 -22.82 49.63
C PRO A 7 42.50 -22.78 48.10
N LEU A 8 42.91 -23.85 47.43
CA LEU A 8 42.63 -24.08 46.01
C LEU A 8 41.12 -24.26 45.81
N ALA A 9 40.50 -23.36 45.06
CA ALA A 9 39.10 -23.47 44.67
C ALA A 9 38.89 -24.77 43.87
N ARG A 10 38.02 -25.65 44.39
CA ARG A 10 37.65 -26.90 43.72
C ARG A 10 36.80 -26.55 42.49
N HIS A 11 37.30 -26.83 41.29
CA HIS A 11 36.49 -26.71 40.07
C HIS A 11 35.31 -27.70 40.15
N ALA A 12 34.10 -27.18 40.33
CA ALA A 12 32.89 -27.91 40.03
C ALA A 12 32.79 -27.99 38.51
N GLY A 13 33.16 -29.15 37.94
CA GLY A 13 32.95 -29.40 36.52
C GLY A 13 31.48 -29.27 36.18
N PHE A 14 31.16 -28.54 35.11
CA PHE A 14 29.81 -28.43 34.55
C PHE A 14 29.22 -29.84 34.39
N SER A 15 28.04 -30.07 34.95
CA SER A 15 27.31 -31.31 34.69
C SER A 15 26.87 -31.33 33.23
N MET A 16 26.95 -32.48 32.54
CA MET A 16 26.40 -32.64 31.17
C MET A 16 24.93 -32.22 31.07
N LEU A 17 24.19 -32.29 32.18
CA LEU A 17 22.81 -31.86 32.31
C LEU A 17 22.66 -30.32 32.25
N GLU A 18 23.62 -29.57 32.79
CA GLU A 18 23.60 -28.10 32.79
C GLU A 18 23.79 -27.53 31.38
N VAL A 19 24.69 -28.14 30.59
CA VAL A 19 24.88 -27.80 29.17
C VAL A 19 23.62 -28.12 28.36
N LEU A 20 22.97 -29.26 28.61
CA LEU A 20 21.75 -29.65 27.90
C LEU A 20 20.59 -28.70 28.20
N ILE A 21 20.42 -28.27 29.45
CA ILE A 21 19.43 -27.26 29.83
C ILE A 21 19.75 -25.92 29.15
N ALA A 22 21.02 -25.49 29.15
CA ALA A 22 21.42 -24.24 28.50
C ALA A 22 21.09 -24.26 27.00
N LEU A 23 21.33 -25.36 26.29
CA LEU A 23 20.97 -25.52 24.89
C LEU A 23 19.45 -25.46 24.65
N ILE A 24 18.65 -26.05 25.54
CA ILE A 24 17.19 -25.97 25.47
C ILE A 24 16.72 -24.52 25.65
N VAL A 25 17.21 -23.82 26.67
CA VAL A 25 16.83 -22.42 26.91
C VAL A 25 17.23 -21.53 25.73
N ILE A 26 18.43 -21.70 25.19
CA ILE A 26 18.90 -20.95 24.01
C ILE A 26 18.04 -21.23 22.79
N SER A 27 17.71 -22.50 22.52
CA SER A 27 16.88 -22.87 21.37
C SER A 27 15.46 -22.30 21.45
N LEU A 28 14.85 -22.29 22.64
CA LEU A 28 13.55 -21.64 22.88
C LEU A 28 13.65 -20.11 22.69
N GLY A 29 14.74 -19.50 23.17
CA GLY A 29 15.01 -18.07 22.96
C GLY A 29 15.14 -17.71 21.47
N LEU A 30 15.88 -18.51 20.71
CA LEU A 30 16.05 -18.32 19.26
C LEU A 30 14.73 -18.51 18.49
N LEU A 31 13.88 -19.46 18.90
CA LEU A 31 12.56 -19.65 18.30
C LEU A 31 11.64 -18.45 18.56
N GLY A 32 11.73 -17.84 19.76
CA GLY A 32 11.04 -16.60 20.09
C GLY A 32 11.47 -15.43 19.19
N ILE A 33 12.77 -15.27 18.96
CA ILE A 33 13.31 -14.22 18.07
C ILE A 33 12.85 -14.45 16.62
N ALA A 34 12.87 -15.70 16.14
CA ALA A 34 12.41 -16.03 14.79
C ALA A 34 10.92 -15.67 14.60
N GLY A 35 10.08 -15.94 15.60
CA GLY A 35 8.67 -15.54 15.58
C GLY A 35 8.48 -14.02 15.50
N MET A 36 9.25 -13.25 16.29
CA MET A 36 9.22 -11.79 16.24
C MET A 36 9.71 -11.25 14.89
N GLN A 37 10.76 -11.83 14.31
CA GLN A 37 11.28 -11.43 13.02
C GLN A 37 10.26 -11.66 11.90
N ALA A 38 9.58 -12.81 11.90
CA ALA A 38 8.52 -13.11 10.93
C ALA A 38 7.34 -12.12 11.05
N ALA A 39 6.93 -11.79 12.27
CA ALA A 39 5.89 -10.80 12.51
C ALA A 39 6.30 -9.39 12.03
N ALA A 40 7.56 -9.00 12.29
CA ALA A 40 8.10 -7.73 11.83
C ALA A 40 8.09 -7.62 10.29
N ILE A 41 8.57 -8.64 9.58
CA ILE A 41 8.55 -8.67 8.10
C ILE A 41 7.12 -8.49 7.58
N ASN A 42 6.15 -9.20 8.14
CA ASN A 42 4.77 -9.08 7.70
C ASN A 42 4.20 -7.66 7.93
N ASN A 43 4.47 -7.08 9.10
CA ASN A 43 4.04 -5.71 9.42
C ASN A 43 4.68 -4.68 8.49
N THR A 44 5.97 -4.84 8.16
CA THR A 44 6.63 -3.96 7.18
C THR A 44 6.02 -4.06 5.79
N GLY A 45 5.60 -5.26 5.37
CA GLY A 45 4.89 -5.47 4.11
C GLY A 45 3.56 -4.73 4.05
N ILE A 46 2.75 -4.81 5.11
CA ILE A 46 1.46 -4.10 5.21
C ILE A 46 1.68 -2.58 5.19
N ALA A 47 2.63 -2.08 6.01
CA ALA A 47 2.94 -0.65 6.05
C ALA A 47 3.41 -0.12 4.69
N ARG A 48 4.19 -0.92 3.95
CA ARG A 48 4.63 -0.59 2.59
C ARG A 48 3.46 -0.45 1.63
N SER A 49 2.53 -1.41 1.58
CA SER A 49 1.36 -1.34 0.70
C SER A 49 0.48 -0.13 1.01
N ARG A 50 0.27 0.19 2.30
CA ARG A 50 -0.46 1.40 2.72
C ARG A 50 0.21 2.68 2.26
N SER A 51 1.52 2.75 2.41
CA SER A 51 2.31 3.91 1.99
C SER A 51 2.24 4.09 0.47
N LEU A 52 2.36 3.00 -0.30
CA LEU A 52 2.21 3.03 -1.76
C LEU A 52 0.78 3.42 -2.17
N GLY A 53 -0.24 2.95 -1.45
CA GLY A 53 -1.64 3.34 -1.68
C GLY A 53 -1.88 4.84 -1.51
N ALA A 54 -1.31 5.44 -0.45
CA ALA A 54 -1.37 6.88 -0.22
C ALA A 54 -0.61 7.66 -1.31
N ILE A 55 0.62 7.27 -1.63
CA ILE A 55 1.43 7.89 -2.70
C ILE A 55 0.70 7.80 -4.04
N ALA A 56 0.06 6.67 -4.35
CA ALA A 56 -0.71 6.52 -5.57
C ALA A 56 -1.86 7.54 -5.62
N ALA A 57 -2.62 7.70 -4.53
CA ALA A 57 -3.69 8.69 -4.48
C ALA A 57 -3.16 10.13 -4.63
N ASP A 58 -2.09 10.48 -3.91
CA ASP A 58 -1.44 11.79 -3.98
C ASP A 58 -0.89 12.09 -5.39
N SER A 59 -0.35 11.09 -6.08
CA SER A 59 0.14 11.26 -7.46
C SER A 59 -0.99 11.60 -8.44
N MET A 60 -2.16 10.98 -8.27
CA MET A 60 -3.33 11.30 -9.10
C MET A 60 -3.93 12.67 -8.73
N ALA A 61 -3.93 13.03 -7.45
CA ALA A 61 -4.32 14.36 -7.01
C ALA A 61 -3.43 15.46 -7.62
N ALA A 62 -2.12 15.23 -7.63
CA ALA A 62 -1.16 16.13 -8.27
C ALA A 62 -1.41 16.26 -9.78
N ALA A 63 -1.72 15.15 -10.47
CA ALA A 63 -2.10 15.18 -11.89
C ALA A 63 -3.40 15.97 -12.12
N MET A 64 -4.38 15.88 -11.21
CA MET A 64 -5.61 16.68 -11.30
C MET A 64 -5.34 18.18 -11.18
N HIS A 65 -4.51 18.59 -10.23
CA HIS A 65 -4.11 20.00 -10.09
C HIS A 65 -3.30 20.49 -11.30
N ALA A 66 -2.43 19.65 -11.86
CA ALA A 66 -1.64 19.99 -13.04
C ALA A 66 -2.52 20.18 -14.30
N ASN A 67 -3.62 19.43 -14.39
CA ASN A 67 -4.58 19.50 -15.50
C ASN A 67 -5.96 20.00 -15.05
N VAL A 68 -5.99 21.10 -14.27
CA VAL A 68 -7.22 21.71 -13.76
C VAL A 68 -8.24 22.01 -14.87
N ALA A 69 -7.78 22.34 -16.07
CA ALA A 69 -8.63 22.70 -17.19
C ALA A 69 -9.59 21.57 -17.62
N TYR A 70 -9.19 20.30 -17.49
CA TYR A 70 -10.12 19.18 -17.71
C TYR A 70 -11.03 18.96 -16.50
N TRP A 71 -10.42 18.82 -15.31
CA TRP A 71 -11.12 18.37 -14.10
C TRP A 71 -12.09 19.40 -13.51
N SER A 72 -11.89 20.70 -13.77
CA SER A 72 -12.81 21.77 -13.37
C SER A 72 -13.98 21.96 -14.32
N ASN A 73 -13.88 21.51 -15.58
CA ASN A 73 -14.87 21.72 -16.65
C ASN A 73 -15.68 20.45 -16.97
N LEU A 74 -15.90 19.60 -15.96
CA LEU A 74 -16.74 18.42 -16.10
C LEU A 74 -18.22 18.81 -16.23
N SER A 75 -18.97 18.07 -17.04
CA SER A 75 -20.41 18.31 -17.20
C SER A 75 -21.19 17.72 -16.01
N ALA A 76 -22.09 18.52 -15.43
CA ALA A 76 -23.01 18.06 -14.39
C ALA A 76 -24.06 17.04 -14.90
N ALA A 77 -24.22 16.90 -16.22
CA ALA A 77 -25.10 15.89 -16.81
C ALA A 77 -24.49 14.47 -16.78
N ASN A 78 -23.20 14.35 -16.50
CA ASN A 78 -22.48 13.09 -16.46
C ASN A 78 -22.27 12.62 -15.02
N ASN A 79 -22.09 11.31 -14.84
CA ASN A 79 -21.75 10.74 -13.53
C ASN A 79 -20.30 11.05 -13.10
N ASN A 80 -19.42 11.37 -14.05
CA ASN A 80 -18.01 11.72 -13.82
C ASN A 80 -17.30 10.73 -12.86
N THR A 81 -17.46 9.45 -13.14
CA THR A 81 -16.89 8.35 -12.37
C THR A 81 -16.13 7.39 -13.26
N TRP A 82 -14.90 7.05 -12.86
CA TRP A 82 -14.01 6.17 -13.59
C TRP A 82 -13.40 5.14 -12.65
N THR A 83 -13.30 3.91 -13.13
CA THR A 83 -12.52 2.85 -12.48
C THR A 83 -11.23 2.66 -13.26
N VAL A 84 -10.12 2.59 -12.54
CA VAL A 84 -8.78 2.47 -13.12
C VAL A 84 -8.10 1.25 -12.52
N ASN A 85 -7.41 0.47 -13.35
CA ASN A 85 -6.54 -0.61 -12.91
C ASN A 85 -5.37 -0.76 -13.90
N ALA A 86 -4.52 -1.75 -13.67
CA ALA A 86 -3.36 -2.00 -14.52
C ALA A 86 -3.71 -2.32 -15.99
N SER A 87 -4.94 -2.75 -16.28
CA SER A 87 -5.41 -3.06 -17.63
C SER A 87 -6.01 -1.84 -18.35
N GLY A 88 -6.27 -0.74 -17.64
CA GLY A 88 -6.75 0.51 -18.23
C GLY A 88 -7.84 1.21 -17.41
N VAL A 89 -8.53 2.13 -18.09
CA VAL A 89 -9.57 3.01 -17.52
C VAL A 89 -10.93 2.62 -18.08
N THR A 90 -11.92 2.42 -17.21
CA THR A 90 -13.32 2.20 -17.58
C THR A 90 -14.19 3.34 -17.05
N SER A 91 -15.03 3.89 -17.92
CA SER A 91 -15.96 4.97 -17.56
C SER A 91 -17.27 4.37 -17.07
N VAL A 92 -17.78 4.85 -15.93
CA VAL A 92 -19.01 4.32 -15.32
C VAL A 92 -20.19 5.20 -15.70
N ASN A 93 -21.26 4.62 -16.24
CA ASN A 93 -22.57 5.26 -16.47
C ASN A 93 -22.51 6.70 -17.02
N ASN A 94 -22.45 6.87 -18.34
CA ASN A 94 -22.49 8.19 -18.98
C ASN A 94 -21.35 9.14 -18.54
N SER A 95 -20.22 8.60 -18.07
CA SER A 95 -19.00 9.38 -17.79
C SER A 95 -18.21 9.60 -19.09
N PRO A 96 -17.51 10.75 -19.23
CA PRO A 96 -16.70 11.00 -20.41
C PRO A 96 -15.61 9.94 -20.57
N SER A 97 -15.34 9.49 -21.79
CA SER A 97 -14.30 8.47 -22.01
C SER A 97 -12.90 9.04 -21.76
N LEU A 98 -12.14 8.38 -20.88
CA LEU A 98 -10.72 8.65 -20.62
C LEU A 98 -9.84 7.57 -21.25
N THR A 99 -9.96 7.39 -22.57
CA THR A 99 -9.13 6.45 -23.32
C THR A 99 -7.85 7.12 -23.77
N GLN A 100 -6.69 6.60 -23.38
CA GLN A 100 -5.41 7.08 -23.89
C GLN A 100 -5.27 6.73 -25.38
N THR A 101 -5.38 7.74 -26.23
CA THR A 101 -5.18 7.63 -27.69
C THR A 101 -3.89 8.29 -28.15
N THR A 102 -3.21 9.01 -27.27
CA THR A 102 -2.01 9.80 -27.58
C THR A 102 -1.04 9.74 -26.40
N ASP A 103 0.25 9.59 -26.70
CA ASP A 103 1.32 9.69 -25.71
C ASP A 103 1.68 11.17 -25.49
N CYS A 104 1.19 11.72 -24.39
CA CYS A 104 1.39 13.12 -24.03
C CYS A 104 2.79 13.42 -23.50
N SER A 105 3.68 12.42 -23.39
CA SER A 105 5.09 12.66 -23.09
C SER A 105 5.91 13.08 -24.32
N THR A 106 5.39 12.83 -25.52
CA THR A 106 6.07 13.10 -26.79
C THR A 106 5.25 13.95 -27.76
N ALA A 107 3.95 14.13 -27.49
CA ALA A 107 3.04 14.93 -28.32
C ALA A 107 2.31 16.00 -27.51
N ASN A 108 1.86 17.04 -28.21
CA ASN A 108 0.99 18.06 -27.63
C ASN A 108 -0.43 17.50 -27.45
N CYS A 109 -0.90 17.44 -26.20
CA CYS A 109 -2.22 16.90 -25.88
C CYS A 109 -3.25 17.98 -25.56
N THR A 110 -4.50 17.71 -25.91
CA THR A 110 -5.65 18.46 -25.36
C THR A 110 -5.79 18.13 -23.88
N THR A 111 -6.52 18.95 -23.12
CA THR A 111 -6.74 18.73 -21.69
C THR A 111 -7.42 17.39 -21.41
N ALA A 112 -8.33 16.94 -22.29
CA ALA A 112 -8.96 15.63 -22.20
C ALA A 112 -7.99 14.47 -22.53
N ALA A 113 -7.17 14.61 -23.57
CA ALA A 113 -6.15 13.61 -23.89
C ALA A 113 -5.10 13.50 -22.77
N MET A 114 -4.76 14.64 -22.15
CA MET A 114 -3.85 14.69 -21.02
C MET A 114 -4.42 13.95 -19.80
N ALA A 115 -5.69 14.18 -19.45
CA ALA A 115 -6.35 13.46 -18.36
C ALA A 115 -6.46 11.95 -18.62
N ALA A 116 -6.71 11.56 -19.86
CA ALA A 116 -6.73 10.15 -20.26
C ALA A 116 -5.34 9.51 -20.16
N TYR A 117 -4.29 10.27 -20.51
CA TYR A 117 -2.92 9.83 -20.38
C TYR A 117 -2.54 9.66 -18.89
N ASP A 118 -2.77 10.68 -18.07
CA ASP A 118 -2.45 10.67 -16.63
C ASP A 118 -3.14 9.52 -15.91
N THR A 119 -4.45 9.34 -16.13
CA THR A 119 -5.21 8.24 -15.52
C THR A 119 -4.73 6.86 -15.97
N THR A 120 -4.30 6.72 -17.22
CA THR A 120 -3.73 5.47 -17.73
C THR A 120 -2.37 5.19 -17.13
N GLN A 121 -1.46 6.18 -17.05
CA GLN A 121 -0.15 6.02 -16.41
C GLN A 121 -0.27 5.75 -14.91
N TRP A 122 -1.25 6.36 -14.25
CA TRP A 122 -1.57 6.06 -12.86
C TRP A 122 -1.98 4.59 -12.67
N GLY A 123 -2.81 4.06 -13.57
CA GLY A 123 -3.22 2.65 -13.59
C GLY A 123 -2.09 1.67 -13.85
N THR A 124 -1.39 1.84 -14.98
CA THR A 124 -0.34 0.91 -15.43
C THR A 124 0.96 1.06 -14.64
N GLY A 125 1.22 2.24 -14.06
CA GLY A 125 2.37 2.53 -13.23
C GLY A 125 2.10 2.29 -11.75
N MET A 126 1.43 3.25 -11.09
CA MET A 126 1.29 3.26 -9.63
C MET A 126 0.41 2.12 -9.11
N LEU A 127 -0.79 1.95 -9.67
CA LEU A 127 -1.74 0.94 -9.20
C LEU A 127 -1.25 -0.48 -9.48
N ALA A 128 -0.49 -0.70 -10.57
CA ALA A 128 0.12 -2.00 -10.87
C ALA A 128 1.17 -2.45 -9.83
N THR A 129 1.75 -1.53 -9.06
CA THR A 129 2.67 -1.89 -7.96
C THR A 129 1.98 -2.44 -6.72
N LEU A 130 0.67 -2.19 -6.58
CA LEU A 130 -0.14 -2.65 -5.47
C LEU A 130 -0.71 -4.04 -5.76
N PRO A 131 -0.70 -4.98 -4.80
CA PRO A 131 -1.33 -6.29 -4.98
C PRO A 131 -2.83 -6.12 -5.26
N GLY A 132 -3.31 -6.54 -6.44
CA GLY A 132 -4.71 -6.33 -6.83
C GLY A 132 -5.13 -4.86 -6.85
N GLY A 133 -4.18 -3.95 -7.12
CA GLY A 133 -4.38 -2.51 -7.11
C GLY A 133 -5.48 -2.06 -8.08
N SER A 134 -6.39 -1.25 -7.58
CA SER A 134 -7.41 -0.57 -8.37
C SER A 134 -7.68 0.82 -7.82
N GLY A 135 -8.13 1.71 -8.67
CA GLY A 135 -8.44 3.09 -8.39
C GLY A 135 -9.86 3.41 -8.82
N GLN A 136 -10.49 4.34 -8.13
CA GLN A 136 -11.73 4.96 -8.57
C GLN A 136 -11.58 6.47 -8.44
N ILE A 137 -12.01 7.19 -9.47
CA ILE A 137 -12.11 8.63 -9.48
C ILE A 137 -13.60 8.95 -9.60
N ALA A 138 -14.14 9.72 -8.66
CA ALA A 138 -15.54 10.15 -8.69
C ALA A 138 -15.59 11.67 -8.46
N CYS A 139 -16.06 12.42 -9.44
CA CYS A 139 -16.05 13.88 -9.39
C CYS A 139 -17.46 14.46 -9.42
N THR A 140 -17.68 15.54 -8.68
CA THR A 140 -18.83 16.42 -8.83
C THR A 140 -18.40 17.63 -9.64
N ALA A 141 -19.14 17.91 -10.72
CA ALA A 141 -18.91 19.07 -11.56
C ALA A 141 -19.05 20.38 -10.78
N ALA A 142 -18.34 21.42 -11.23
CA ALA A 142 -18.51 22.76 -10.69
C ALA A 142 -19.93 23.28 -10.94
N THR A 143 -20.45 24.05 -10.00
CA THR A 143 -21.71 24.79 -10.13
C THR A 143 -21.45 26.27 -9.87
N SER A 144 -22.43 27.14 -10.09
CA SER A 144 -22.30 28.58 -9.80
C SER A 144 -21.91 28.89 -8.35
N ASN A 145 -22.12 27.94 -7.42
CA ASN A 145 -21.95 28.14 -5.98
C ASN A 145 -20.86 27.23 -5.36
N SER A 146 -20.32 26.27 -6.11
CA SER A 146 -19.35 25.29 -5.59
C SER A 146 -18.33 24.89 -6.66
N PRO A 147 -17.03 24.81 -6.34
CA PRO A 147 -16.02 24.34 -7.27
C PRO A 147 -16.19 22.85 -7.57
N ALA A 148 -15.55 22.38 -8.64
CA ALA A 148 -15.47 20.94 -8.92
C ALA A 148 -14.71 20.24 -7.78
N SER A 149 -15.13 19.04 -7.43
CA SER A 149 -14.47 18.24 -6.39
C SER A 149 -14.41 16.80 -6.84
N CYS A 150 -13.23 16.19 -6.72
CA CYS A 150 -12.97 14.80 -7.08
C CYS A 150 -12.60 14.01 -5.84
N THR A 151 -13.11 12.79 -5.74
CA THR A 151 -12.74 11.80 -4.74
C THR A 151 -11.92 10.73 -5.43
N ILE A 152 -10.71 10.50 -4.93
CA ILE A 152 -9.81 9.46 -5.40
C ILE A 152 -9.83 8.35 -4.35
N THR A 153 -10.18 7.14 -4.75
CA THR A 153 -10.17 5.95 -3.91
C THR A 153 -9.18 4.95 -4.50
N VAL A 154 -8.15 4.59 -3.73
CA VAL A 154 -7.19 3.54 -4.08
C VAL A 154 -7.49 2.31 -3.23
N SER A 155 -7.59 1.14 -3.86
CA SER A 155 -7.89 -0.14 -3.22
C SER A 155 -6.82 -1.15 -3.57
N TRP A 156 -6.41 -1.96 -2.59
CA TRP A 156 -5.46 -3.05 -2.78
C TRP A 156 -5.75 -4.20 -1.84
N LEU A 157 -5.13 -5.33 -2.14
CA LEU A 157 -5.20 -6.56 -1.37
C LEU A 157 -4.10 -6.56 -0.31
N GLU A 158 -4.50 -6.66 0.97
CA GLU A 158 -3.61 -6.84 2.11
C GLU A 158 -3.62 -8.29 2.59
N LYS A 159 -2.46 -8.78 3.00
CA LYS A 159 -2.32 -10.06 3.66
C LYS A 159 -2.75 -9.92 5.12
N LEU A 160 -3.76 -10.69 5.54
CA LEU A 160 -4.13 -10.80 6.94
C LEU A 160 -3.33 -11.92 7.62
N SER A 161 -2.67 -11.58 8.72
CA SER A 161 -2.10 -12.56 9.64
C SER A 161 -3.18 -13.01 10.61
N LYS A 162 -3.86 -14.13 10.32
CA LYS A 162 -4.68 -14.81 11.32
C LYS A 162 -3.76 -15.51 12.32
N VAL A 163 -3.31 -14.78 13.34
CA VAL A 163 -2.49 -15.35 14.43
C VAL A 163 -3.35 -16.20 15.39
N ASN A 164 -4.68 -16.17 15.28
CA ASN A 164 -5.59 -16.82 16.24
C ASN A 164 -6.77 -17.61 15.63
N SER A 165 -6.69 -18.08 14.37
CA SER A 165 -7.69 -19.02 13.85
C SER A 165 -7.20 -20.46 13.96
N THR A 166 -8.00 -21.31 14.59
CA THR A 166 -7.78 -22.76 14.78
C THR A 166 -7.58 -23.56 13.49
N ASN A 167 -7.77 -22.93 12.33
CA ASN A 167 -7.43 -23.47 11.03
C ASN A 167 -6.28 -22.65 10.44
N MET A 168 -5.09 -23.25 10.28
CA MET A 168 -3.99 -22.74 9.46
C MET A 168 -4.32 -22.83 7.96
N ALA A 169 -5.50 -22.36 7.56
CA ALA A 169 -6.00 -22.43 6.19
C ALA A 169 -5.84 -21.07 5.51
N ALA A 170 -4.84 -20.99 4.63
CA ALA A 170 -4.55 -19.92 3.68
C ALA A 170 -4.35 -18.50 4.25
N SER A 171 -3.41 -17.77 3.66
CA SER A 171 -3.31 -16.32 3.90
C SER A 171 -4.64 -15.69 3.46
N ALA A 172 -5.45 -15.23 4.42
CA ALA A 172 -6.68 -14.53 4.08
C ALA A 172 -6.30 -13.15 3.53
N THR A 173 -6.83 -12.82 2.37
CA THR A 173 -6.61 -11.52 1.75
C THR A 173 -7.80 -10.62 2.04
N ALA A 174 -7.57 -9.40 2.49
CA ALA A 174 -8.62 -8.39 2.66
C ALA A 174 -8.35 -7.19 1.77
N THR A 175 -9.42 -6.56 1.28
CA THR A 175 -9.30 -5.31 0.55
C THR A 175 -9.12 -4.16 1.54
N ALA A 176 -8.01 -3.45 1.44
CA ALA A 176 -7.79 -2.18 2.12
C ALA A 176 -7.98 -1.03 1.12
N GLN A 177 -8.33 0.13 1.64
CA GLN A 177 -8.58 1.32 0.83
C GLN A 177 -7.98 2.57 1.47
N TYR A 178 -7.56 3.50 0.61
CA TYR A 178 -7.20 4.87 0.95
C TYR A 178 -8.03 5.80 0.09
N GLN A 179 -8.61 6.84 0.69
CA GLN A 179 -9.48 7.79 0.00
C GLN A 179 -9.05 9.22 0.34
N MET A 180 -9.03 10.08 -0.67
CA MET A 180 -8.80 11.51 -0.51
C MET A 180 -9.73 12.32 -1.42
N ALA A 181 -10.04 13.55 -1.00
CA ALA A 181 -10.76 14.51 -1.81
C ALA A 181 -9.80 15.58 -2.34
N VAL A 182 -10.06 16.03 -3.57
CA VAL A 182 -9.25 17.00 -4.31
C VAL A 182 -10.20 18.01 -4.93
N VAL A 183 -9.88 19.29 -4.80
CA VAL A 183 -10.51 20.37 -5.56
C VAL A 183 -9.51 20.77 -6.63
N PRO A 184 -9.76 20.44 -7.92
CA PRO A 184 -8.82 20.71 -9.00
C PRO A 184 -8.47 22.19 -9.15
#